data_AF-A0A0Q4J2Q5-F1
#
_entry.id   AF-A0A0Q4J2Q5-F1
#
_cell.length_a   1.000
_cell.length_b   1.000
_cell.length_c   1.000
_cell.angle_alpha   90.00
_cell.angle_beta   90.00
_cell.angle_gamma   90.00
#
_symmetry.space_group_name_H-M   'P 1'
#
loop_
_entity.id
_entity.type
_entity.pdbx_description
1 polymer ?
#
loop_
_entity_poly.entity_id
_entity_poly.type
_entity_poly.pdbx_seq_one_letter_code
_entity_poly.pdbx_strand_id
1 'polypeptide(L)' 'MADLYLKALNSERKALWAECRLKGLAKDTPQRQRIVEIDALLAAHKAKQDGAKQDGAKQDGKKSG' A
#
# COMPACT_ATOMS: atom_id res chain seq x y z
N MET A 1 7.88 2.00 -15.71
CA MET A 1 6.98 0.84 -15.58
C MET A 1 6.13 1.04 -14.33
N ALA A 2 4.83 0.77 -14.39
CA ALA A 2 3.99 0.82 -13.20
C ALA A 2 4.59 -0.08 -12.12
N ASP A 3 4.57 0.38 -10.87
CA ASP A 3 5.20 -0.27 -9.73
C ASP A 3 4.69 -1.71 -9.58
N LEU A 4 5.45 -2.68 -10.11
CA LEU A 4 5.04 -4.08 -10.19
C LEU A 4 4.78 -4.65 -8.79
N TYR A 5 5.45 -4.08 -7.78
CA TYR A 5 5.25 -4.36 -6.37
C TYR A 5 3.85 -3.96 -5.90
N LEU A 6 3.41 -2.72 -6.17
CA LEU A 6 2.06 -2.28 -5.81
C LEU A 6 0.98 -3.10 -6.51
N LYS A 7 1.20 -3.45 -7.78
CA LYS A 7 0.26 -4.30 -8.53
C LYS A 7 0.15 -5.68 -7.90
N ALA A 8 1.26 -6.27 -7.48
CA ALA A 8 1.29 -7.56 -6.80
C ALA A 8 0.53 -7.52 -5.46
N LEU A 9 0.82 -6.53 -4.60
CA LEU A 9 0.15 -6.36 -3.31
C LEU A 9 -1.37 -6.19 -3.46
N ASN A 10 -1.82 -5.36 -4.42
CA ASN A 10 -3.25 -5.20 -4.67
C ASN A 10 -3.91 -6.48 -5.18
N SER A 11 -3.21 -7.25 -6.04
CA SER A 11 -3.70 -8.53 -6.54
C SER A 11 -3.84 -9.56 -5.41
N GLU A 12 -2.81 -9.69 -4.57
CA GLU A 12 -2.80 -10.59 -3.41
C GLU A 12 -3.93 -10.25 -2.42
N ARG A 13 -4.10 -8.95 -2.09
CA ARG A 13 -5.19 -8.48 -1.23
C ARG A 13 -6.57 -8.90 -1.76
N LYS A 14 -6.83 -8.69 -3.05
CA LYS A 14 -8.12 -9.02 -3.68
C LYS A 14 -8.37 -10.52 -3.68
N ALA A 15 -7.35 -11.33 -3.96
CA ALA A 15 -7.45 -12.79 -3.94
C ALA A 15 -7.77 -13.31 -2.52
N LEU A 16 -7.08 -12.80 -1.50
CA LEU A 16 -7.33 -13.18 -0.10
C LEU A 16 -8.73 -12.76 0.37
N TRP A 17 -9.21 -11.58 -0.03
CA TRP A 17 -10.58 -11.15 0.25
C TRP A 17 -11.62 -12.07 -0.39
N ALA A 18 -11.41 -12.47 -1.65
CA ALA A 18 -12.27 -13.40 -2.36
C ALA A 18 -12.29 -14.77 -1.68
N GLU A 19 -11.12 -15.29 -1.29
CA GLU A 19 -11.01 -16.56 -0.57
C GLU A 19 -11.70 -16.51 0.79
N CYS A 20 -11.47 -15.45 1.58
CA CYS A 20 -12.11 -15.26 2.88
C CYS A 20 -13.63 -15.22 2.76
N ARG A 21 -14.15 -14.55 1.73
CA ARG A 21 -15.59 -14.47 1.47
C ARG A 21 -16.17 -15.80 0.99
N LEU A 22 -15.47 -16.48 0.08
CA LEU A 22 -15.92 -17.75 -0.49
C LEU A 22 -15.97 -18.86 0.56
N LYS A 23 -14.96 -18.92 1.44
CA LYS A 23 -14.84 -19.95 2.47
C LYS A 23 -15.49 -19.56 3.82
N GLY A 24 -16.01 -18.33 3.94
CA GLY A 24 -16.59 -17.84 5.19
C GLY A 24 -15.57 -17.77 6.35
N LEU A 25 -14.32 -17.40 6.05
CA LEU A 25 -13.25 -17.43 7.05
C LEU A 25 -13.49 -16.42 8.19
N ALA A 26 -13.23 -16.90 9.41
CA ALA A 26 -13.25 -16.11 10.63
C ALA A 26 -12.26 -14.93 10.57
N LYS A 27 -12.34 -14.01 11.54
CA LYS A 27 -11.49 -12.81 11.54
C LYS A 27 -10.04 -13.09 11.94
N ASP A 28 -9.82 -14.16 12.68
CA ASP A 28 -8.51 -14.48 13.27
C ASP A 28 -7.69 -15.43 12.40
N THR A 29 -8.09 -15.63 11.15
CA THR A 29 -7.36 -16.52 10.25
C THR A 29 -6.11 -15.84 9.69
N PRO A 30 -5.07 -16.62 9.33
CA PRO A 30 -3.85 -16.08 8.73
C PRO A 30 -4.12 -15.24 7.46
N GLN A 31 -5.15 -15.59 6.68
CA GLN A 31 -5.55 -14.84 5.49
C GLN A 31 -5.98 -13.41 5.83
N ARG A 32 -6.73 -13.22 6.93
CA ARG A 32 -7.17 -11.88 7.38
C ARG A 32 -6.02 -11.08 7.95
N GLN A 33 -5.14 -11.72 8.71
CA GLN A 33 -3.92 -11.09 9.21
C GLN A 33 -3.07 -10.59 8.03
N ARG A 34 -2.91 -11.42 7.00
CA ARG A 34 -2.17 -11.05 5.79
C ARG A 34 -2.80 -9.87 5.03
N ILE A 35 -4.13 -9.80 4.95
CA ILE A 35 -4.82 -8.62 4.37
C ILE A 35 -4.46 -7.34 5.12
N VAL A 36 -4.43 -7.38 6.45
CA VAL A 36 -4.08 -6.22 7.29
C VAL A 36 -2.63 -5.79 7.06
N GLU A 37 -1.70 -6.74 6.96
CA GLU A 37 -0.30 -6.46 6.61
C GLU A 37 -0.17 -5.77 5.24
N ILE A 38 -0.87 -6.29 4.22
CA ILE A 38 -0.85 -5.69 2.88
C ILE A 38 -1.43 -4.26 2.91
N ASP A 39 -2.48 -4.03 3.69
CA ASP A 39 -3.06 -2.70 3.85
C ASP A 39 -2.07 -1.72 4.50
N ALA A 40 -1.30 -2.17 5.50
CA ALA A 40 -0.24 -1.37 6.10
C ALA A 40 0.90 -1.07 5.10
N LEU A 41 1.30 -2.04 4.28
CA LEU A 41 2.33 -1.85 3.24
C LEU A 41 1.89 -0.85 2.17
N LEU A 42 0.64 -0.94 1.70
CA LEU A 42 0.07 -0.01 0.74
C LEU A 42 -0.01 1.41 1.31
N ALA A 43 -0.42 1.56 2.57
CA ALA A 43 -0.47 2.85 3.25
C ALA A 43 0.93 3.46 3.42
N ALA A 44 1.92 2.67 3.84
CA ALA A 44 3.30 3.11 3.99
C ALA A 44 3.89 3.56 2.64
N HIS A 45 3.59 2.84 1.56
CA HIS A 45 4.04 3.22 0.23
C HIS A 45 3.40 4.53 -0.23
N LYS A 46 2.09 4.70 -0.01
CA LYS A 46 1.39 5.95 -0.32
C LYS A 46 1.97 7.14 0.46
N ALA A 47 2.20 6.97 1.76
CA ALA A 47 2.80 8.01 2.59
C ALA A 47 4.20 8.43 2.11
N LYS A 48 5.02 7.47 1.67
CA LYS A 48 6.33 7.76 1.04
C LYS A 48 6.18 8.54 -0.26
N GLN A 49 5.20 8.21 -1.10
CA GLN A 49 4.95 8.93 -2.34
C GLN A 49 4.45 10.36 -2.10
N ASP A 50 3.55 10.55 -1.15
CA ASP A 50 3.06 11.89 -0.76
C ASP A 50 4.18 12.74 -0.16
N GLY A 51 5.04 12.16 0.69
CA GLY A 51 6.23 12.84 1.23
C GLY A 51 7.23 13.22 0.15
N ALA A 52 7.56 12.30 -0.76
CA ALA A 52 8.46 12.57 -1.89
C ALA A 52 7.92 13.66 -2.83
N LYS A 53 6.60 13.74 -3.00
CA LYS A 53 5.95 14.80 -3.80
C LYS A 53 6.02 16.17 -3.12
N GLN A 54 5.99 16.22 -1.79
CA GLN A 54 6.11 17.48 -1.02
C GLN A 54 7.56 17.97 -0.93
N ASP A 55 8.53 17.08 -0.76
CA ASP A 55 9.96 17.43 -0.77
C ASP A 55 10.41 17.96 -2.14
N GLY A 56 9.92 17.36 -3.23
CA GLY A 56 10.19 17.84 -4.60
C GLY A 56 9.61 19.23 -4.90
N ALA A 57 8.52 19.62 -4.23
CA ALA A 57 7.89 20.93 -4.42
C ALA A 57 8.52 22.07 -3.58
N LYS A 58 9.38 21.74 -2.60
CA LYS A 58 10.00 22.73 -1.70
C LYS A 58 11.42 23.14 -2.11
N GLN A 59 11.99 22.51 -3.14
CA GLN A 59 13.31 22.83 -3.70
C GLN A 59 13.28 23.86 -4.86
N ASP A 60 12.35 24.81 -4.88
CA ASP A 60 12.33 25.91 -5.88
C ASP A 60 12.26 27.32 -5.25
N GLY A 61 12.64 27.45 -3.96
CA GLY A 61 12.40 28.68 -3.20
C GLY A 61 13.53 29.20 -2.33
N LYS A 62 14.80 28.79 -2.51
CA LYS A 62 15.90 29.40 -1.75
C LYS A 62 17.25 29.42 -2.49
N LYS A 63 17.48 30.51 -3.23
CA LYS A 63 18.81 31.07 -3.50
C LYS A 63 18.71 32.57 -3.21
N SER A 64 18.89 32.96 -1.95
CA SER A 64 20.16 33.46 -1.37
C SER A 64 20.53 34.81 -1.98
N GLY A 65 20.39 35.86 -1.16
CA GLY A 65 20.91 37.21 -1.43
C GLY A 65 22.43 37.31 -1.25
#